data_AF-G3XSR3-F1
#
_entry.id   AF-G3XSR3-F1
#
_cell.length_a   1.000
_cell.length_b   1.000
_cell.length_c   1.000
_cell.angle_alpha   90.00
_cell.angle_beta   90.00
_cell.angle_gamma   90.00
#
_symmetry.space_group_name_H-M   'P 1'
#
loop_
_entity.id
_entity.type
_entity.pdbx_description
1 polymer ?
#
loop_
_entity_poly.entity_id
_entity_poly.type
_entity_poly.pdbx_seq_one_letter_code
_entity_poly.pdbx_strand_id
1 'polypeptide(L)'
;MTTITPALNLTHLFTSLPQKQWTLLRVLKSANPHDINGNLHGTASFTPLDTTTAQPQSPPQRQLLYTETGTLPAHIGHNLQWKKSYIWRLSTPSTSTVKDDLSVWFVKVGDEKVADYLFHGMEFHTDTSDTSTSGEGEGEGEEDDEYVSAPVPPAAGGETVVVTARGNHLCINDMYRTAYAFRVLKGDGIGEVVSWASRHVVKGPKKDQDIVNYYTL
;
A
#
# COMPACT_ATOMS: atom_id res chain seq x y z
N MET A 1 -4.53 35.04 -0.81
CA MET A 1 -3.80 34.15 -1.73
C MET A 1 -4.40 32.77 -1.55
N THR A 2 -5.13 32.30 -2.54
CA THR A 2 -5.81 31.01 -2.50
C THR A 2 -4.74 29.94 -2.73
N THR A 3 -4.37 29.20 -1.69
CA THR A 3 -3.51 28.02 -1.83
C THR A 3 -4.29 26.98 -2.63
N ILE A 4 -3.94 26.82 -3.90
CA ILE A 4 -4.50 25.77 -4.75
C ILE A 4 -3.90 24.47 -4.23
N THR A 5 -4.70 23.64 -3.58
CA THR A 5 -4.30 22.27 -3.25
C THR A 5 -3.94 21.57 -4.57
N PRO A 6 -2.70 21.09 -4.75
CA PRO A 6 -2.34 20.40 -5.98
C PRO A 6 -3.24 19.17 -6.12
N ALA A 7 -3.93 19.06 -7.26
CA ALA A 7 -4.82 17.95 -7.53
C ALA A 7 -4.03 16.62 -7.55
N LEU A 8 -4.61 15.57 -6.96
CA LEU A 8 -3.98 14.26 -6.87
C LEU A 8 -3.83 13.65 -8.27
N ASN A 9 -2.59 13.46 -8.74
CA ASN A 9 -2.30 12.82 -10.02
C ASN A 9 -1.95 11.34 -9.82
N LEU A 10 -2.97 10.48 -9.77
CA LEU A 10 -2.81 9.03 -9.61
C LEU A 10 -2.01 8.38 -10.74
N THR A 11 -2.11 8.92 -11.95
CA THR A 11 -1.32 8.44 -13.09
C THR A 11 0.16 8.58 -12.81
N HIS A 12 0.58 9.77 -12.36
CA HIS A 12 1.99 10.05 -12.10
C HIS A 12 2.54 9.20 -10.93
N LEU A 13 1.79 9.11 -9.82
CA LEU A 13 2.10 8.24 -8.69
C LEU A 13 2.32 6.80 -9.16
N PHE A 14 1.36 6.23 -9.88
CA PHE A 14 1.41 4.86 -10.38
C PHE A 14 2.61 4.61 -11.31
N THR A 15 2.90 5.53 -12.24
CA THR A 15 4.02 5.37 -13.18
C THR A 15 5.40 5.58 -12.55
N SER A 16 5.48 6.20 -11.37
CA SER A 16 6.75 6.39 -10.66
C SER A 16 7.23 5.16 -9.89
N LEU A 17 6.31 4.33 -9.39
CA LEU A 17 6.61 3.11 -8.63
C LEU A 17 7.59 2.12 -9.30
N PRO A 18 7.46 1.79 -10.61
CA PRO A 18 8.36 0.84 -11.28
C PRO A 18 9.76 1.39 -11.60
N GLN A 19 10.01 2.68 -11.38
CA GLN A 19 11.32 3.30 -11.67
C GLN A 19 12.36 2.99 -10.57
N LYS A 20 11.97 2.25 -9.54
CA LYS A 20 12.71 2.07 -8.29
C LYS A 20 12.70 0.61 -7.86
N GLN A 21 13.80 0.18 -7.24
CA GLN A 21 13.83 -1.04 -6.42
C GLN A 21 13.69 -0.60 -4.97
N TRP A 22 12.75 -1.20 -4.25
CA TRP A 22 12.45 -0.79 -2.87
C TRP A 22 13.12 -1.73 -1.88
N THR A 23 13.76 -1.16 -0.87
CA THR A 23 14.13 -1.87 0.36
C THR A 23 12.91 -1.93 1.26
N LEU A 24 12.62 -3.09 1.85
CA LEU A 24 11.44 -3.33 2.68
C LEU A 24 11.84 -3.71 4.11
N LEU A 25 11.34 -2.95 5.09
CA LEU A 25 11.21 -3.37 6.48
C LEU A 25 9.74 -3.68 6.78
N ARG A 26 9.47 -4.90 7.23
CA ARG A 26 8.16 -5.35 7.69
C ARG A 26 8.20 -5.60 9.19
N VAL A 27 7.26 -5.03 9.92
CA VAL A 27 7.05 -5.25 11.35
C VAL A 27 5.78 -6.07 11.52
N LEU A 28 5.93 -7.27 12.09
CA LEU A 28 4.84 -8.21 12.35
C LEU A 28 4.48 -8.21 13.83
N LYS A 29 3.19 -8.02 14.12
CA LYS A 29 2.61 -8.25 15.44
C LYS A 29 1.40 -9.16 15.29
N SER A 30 1.32 -10.21 16.11
CA SER A 30 0.17 -11.10 16.19
C SER A 30 -0.14 -11.40 17.65
N ALA A 31 -1.43 -11.47 18.00
CA ALA A 31 -1.85 -11.95 19.31
C ALA A 31 -1.67 -13.46 19.46
N ASN A 32 -1.55 -14.21 18.35
CA ASN A 32 -1.24 -15.63 18.39
C ASN A 32 0.27 -15.84 18.56
N PRO A 33 0.74 -16.46 19.66
CA PRO A 33 2.18 -16.67 19.91
C PRO A 33 2.83 -17.64 18.94
N HIS A 34 2.06 -18.41 18.16
CA HIS A 34 2.58 -19.32 17.14
C HIS A 34 2.83 -18.63 15.79
N ASP A 35 2.35 -17.39 15.63
CA ASP A 35 2.62 -16.60 14.43
C ASP A 35 4.01 -15.95 14.51
N ILE A 36 4.55 -15.62 13.34
CA ILE A 36 5.81 -14.87 13.24
C ILE A 36 5.58 -13.45 13.77
N ASN A 37 6.42 -13.03 14.71
CA ASN A 37 6.44 -11.70 15.28
C ASN A 37 7.82 -11.05 15.08
N GLY A 38 7.87 -9.73 15.08
CA GLY A 38 9.10 -8.95 14.95
C GLY A 38 9.38 -8.49 13.51
N ASN A 39 10.65 -8.21 13.23
CA ASN A 39 11.05 -7.53 12.00
C ASN A 39 11.50 -8.53 10.92
N LEU A 40 11.00 -8.32 9.71
CA LEU A 40 11.47 -8.97 8.49
C LEU A 40 12.06 -7.93 7.54
N HIS A 41 13.13 -8.31 6.85
CA HIS A 41 13.75 -7.50 5.82
C HIS A 41 13.61 -8.15 4.45
N GLY A 42 13.51 -7.33 3.43
CA GLY A 42 13.33 -7.79 2.06
C GLY A 42 13.47 -6.67 1.05
N THR A 43 12.98 -6.95 -0.15
CA THR A 43 12.86 -5.98 -1.23
C THR A 43 11.47 -6.02 -1.82
N ALA A 44 11.07 -4.96 -2.49
CA ALA A 44 9.87 -4.92 -3.29
C ALA A 44 10.12 -4.27 -4.66
N SER A 45 9.38 -4.70 -5.67
CA SER A 45 9.45 -4.16 -7.02
C SER A 45 8.07 -4.09 -7.67
N PHE A 46 7.96 -3.21 -8.66
CA PHE A 46 6.78 -3.08 -9.52
C PHE A 46 7.20 -3.32 -10.97
N THR A 47 6.60 -4.31 -11.61
CA THR A 47 6.88 -4.67 -13.00
C THR A 47 5.65 -4.39 -13.86
N PRO A 48 5.73 -3.55 -14.91
CA PRO A 48 4.63 -3.36 -15.84
C PRO A 48 4.16 -4.68 -16.46
N LEU A 49 2.85 -4.87 -16.51
CA LEU A 49 2.23 -5.98 -17.21
C LEU A 49 1.59 -5.50 -18.51
N ASP A 50 1.77 -6.27 -19.57
CA ASP A 50 1.15 -5.98 -20.86
C ASP A 50 -0.38 -6.08 -20.75
N THR A 51 -1.08 -5.14 -21.40
CA THR A 51 -2.54 -4.99 -21.37
C THR A 51 -3.30 -6.16 -22.00
N THR A 52 -2.61 -7.11 -22.64
CA THR A 52 -3.19 -8.28 -23.33
C THR A 52 -3.77 -9.35 -22.42
N THR A 53 -3.51 -9.29 -21.10
CA THR A 53 -4.12 -10.20 -20.11
C THR A 53 -5.52 -9.77 -19.67
N ALA A 54 -6.01 -8.61 -20.13
CA ALA A 54 -7.34 -8.14 -19.83
C ALA A 54 -8.40 -9.02 -20.53
N GLN A 55 -9.41 -9.45 -19.79
CA GLN A 55 -10.61 -10.09 -20.37
C GLN A 55 -11.13 -9.20 -21.51
N PRO A 56 -11.59 -9.78 -22.65
CA PRO A 56 -12.01 -9.03 -23.84
C PRO A 56 -13.16 -8.02 -23.65
N GLN A 57 -13.70 -7.88 -22.43
CA GLN A 57 -14.80 -6.98 -22.09
C GLN A 57 -14.41 -5.86 -21.08
N SER A 58 -13.18 -5.80 -20.59
CA SER A 58 -12.74 -4.72 -19.70
C SER A 58 -12.07 -3.56 -20.47
N PRO A 59 -12.30 -2.29 -20.09
CA PRO A 59 -11.58 -1.16 -20.66
C PRO A 59 -10.05 -1.32 -20.46
N PRO A 60 -9.22 -0.67 -21.30
CA PRO A 60 -7.77 -0.76 -21.16
C PRO A 60 -7.34 -0.23 -19.79
N GLN A 61 -6.69 -1.07 -18.99
CA GLN A 61 -6.18 -0.73 -17.65
C GLN A 61 -4.67 -0.86 -17.63
N ARG A 62 -3.97 0.09 -17.00
CA ARG A 62 -2.53 -0.05 -16.73
C ARG A 62 -2.34 -0.93 -15.50
N GLN A 63 -1.42 -1.88 -15.59
CA GLN A 63 -1.21 -2.88 -14.55
C GLN A 63 0.27 -2.97 -14.16
N LEU A 64 0.53 -3.11 -12.87
CA LEU A 64 1.84 -3.41 -12.31
C LEU A 64 1.74 -4.70 -11.49
N LEU A 65 2.63 -5.65 -11.76
CA LEU A 65 2.91 -6.75 -10.84
C LEU A 65 3.78 -6.22 -9.70
N TYR A 66 3.19 -6.08 -8.53
CA TYR A 66 3.88 -5.77 -7.30
C TYR A 66 4.36 -7.08 -6.66
N THR A 67 5.66 -7.18 -6.37
CA THR A 67 6.24 -8.35 -5.71
C THR A 67 7.16 -7.94 -4.59
N GLU A 68 7.04 -8.63 -3.45
CA GLU A 68 7.94 -8.54 -2.32
C GLU A 68 8.66 -9.87 -2.12
N THR A 69 9.92 -9.80 -1.71
CA THR A 69 10.73 -10.98 -1.37
C THR A 69 11.62 -10.71 -0.17
N GLY A 70 11.94 -11.74 0.61
CA GLY A 70 12.91 -11.65 1.68
C GLY A 70 13.24 -13.01 2.28
N THR A 71 14.02 -13.00 3.35
CA THR A 71 14.37 -14.19 4.12
C THR A 71 13.69 -14.15 5.49
N LEU A 72 13.33 -15.32 6.01
CA LEU A 72 12.88 -15.46 7.38
C LEU A 72 14.07 -15.51 8.34
N PRO A 73 13.89 -15.05 9.59
CA PRO A 73 14.88 -15.19 10.65
C PRO A 73 15.31 -16.65 10.82
N ALA A 74 16.61 -16.85 11.06
CA ALA A 74 17.21 -18.19 11.17
C ALA A 74 16.57 -19.08 12.24
N HIS A 75 16.01 -18.49 13.31
CA HIS A 75 15.31 -19.22 14.37
C HIS A 75 13.94 -19.76 13.94
N ILE A 76 13.37 -19.26 12.85
CA ILE A 76 12.10 -19.73 12.27
C ILE A 76 12.38 -20.78 11.19
N GLY A 77 13.39 -20.55 10.37
CA GLY A 77 13.78 -21.50 9.34
C GLY A 77 15.06 -21.05 8.65
N HIS A 78 16.06 -21.92 8.63
CA HIS A 78 17.34 -21.63 8.00
C HIS A 78 17.15 -21.48 6.48
N ASN A 79 17.51 -20.32 5.93
CA ASN A 79 17.38 -19.99 4.50
C ASN A 79 15.95 -20.05 3.93
N LEU A 80 14.91 -20.05 4.76
CA LEU A 80 13.55 -20.02 4.25
C LEU A 80 13.25 -18.62 3.69
N GLN A 81 12.85 -18.57 2.43
CA GLN A 81 12.47 -17.34 1.74
C GLN A 81 10.96 -17.15 1.80
N TRP A 82 10.54 -15.90 1.79
CA TRP A 82 9.13 -15.53 1.62
C TRP A 82 8.99 -14.67 0.36
N LYS A 83 7.87 -14.84 -0.32
CA LYS A 83 7.48 -14.06 -1.50
C LYS A 83 5.99 -13.74 -1.41
N LYS A 84 5.62 -12.53 -1.80
CA LYS A 84 4.23 -12.07 -1.86
C LYS A 84 4.02 -11.24 -3.12
N SER A 85 2.94 -11.48 -3.86
CA SER A 85 2.67 -10.77 -5.11
C SER A 85 1.21 -10.35 -5.21
N TYR A 86 0.98 -9.18 -5.79
CA TYR A 86 -0.34 -8.62 -6.12
C TYR A 86 -0.26 -7.90 -7.47
N ILE A 87 -1.41 -7.68 -8.11
CA ILE A 87 -1.51 -6.80 -9.27
C ILE A 87 -2.17 -5.49 -8.86
N TRP A 88 -1.48 -4.38 -9.09
CA TRP A 88 -2.02 -3.04 -8.93
C TRP A 88 -2.57 -2.57 -10.28
N ARG A 89 -3.84 -2.16 -10.31
CA ARG A 89 -4.53 -1.73 -11.53
C ARG A 89 -4.97 -0.28 -11.41
N LEU A 90 -4.57 0.51 -12.39
CA LEU A 90 -5.05 1.87 -12.58
C LEU A 90 -6.11 1.87 -13.67
N SER A 91 -7.34 2.24 -13.30
CA SER A 91 -8.45 2.47 -14.23
C SER A 91 -8.19 3.68 -15.11
N THR A 92 -8.84 3.74 -16.28
CA THR A 92 -8.74 4.90 -17.18
C THR A 92 -9.12 6.18 -16.45
N PRO A 93 -8.36 7.28 -16.64
CA PRO A 93 -8.46 8.46 -15.81
C PRO A 93 -9.85 9.10 -15.92
N SER A 94 -10.62 8.97 -14.84
CA SER A 94 -11.67 9.92 -14.50
C SER A 94 -10.99 11.13 -13.85
N THR A 95 -11.39 12.35 -14.22
CA THR A 95 -10.91 13.60 -13.62
C THR A 95 -11.37 13.80 -12.17
N SER A 96 -12.05 12.80 -11.60
CA SER A 96 -12.56 12.78 -10.25
C SER A 96 -11.84 11.65 -9.50
N THR A 97 -11.33 11.94 -8.31
CA THR A 97 -10.78 10.96 -7.37
C THR A 97 -11.92 10.09 -6.86
N VAL A 98 -12.35 9.12 -7.67
CA VAL A 98 -13.38 8.18 -7.27
C VAL A 98 -12.70 7.01 -6.58
N LYS A 99 -13.33 6.52 -5.52
CA LYS A 99 -12.99 5.22 -4.93
C LYS A 99 -12.81 4.19 -6.06
N ASP A 100 -11.76 3.37 -5.97
CA ASP A 100 -11.42 2.29 -6.91
C ASP A 100 -10.66 2.67 -8.21
N ASP A 101 -10.24 3.94 -8.38
CA ASP A 101 -9.40 4.33 -9.53
C ASP A 101 -8.04 3.59 -9.54
N LEU A 102 -7.46 3.35 -8.36
CA LEU A 102 -6.35 2.43 -8.16
C LEU A 102 -6.82 1.27 -7.29
N SER A 103 -6.59 0.04 -7.73
CA SER A 103 -7.04 -1.17 -7.01
C SER A 103 -5.94 -2.22 -6.91
N VAL A 104 -6.02 -3.06 -5.89
CA VAL A 104 -5.10 -4.19 -5.66
C VAL A 104 -5.86 -5.50 -5.84
N TRP A 105 -5.26 -6.42 -6.57
CA TRP A 105 -5.85 -7.70 -6.95
C TRP A 105 -4.96 -8.84 -6.50
N PHE A 106 -5.58 -9.92 -6.04
CA PHE A 106 -4.86 -11.18 -5.85
C PHE A 106 -4.38 -11.69 -7.21
N VAL A 107 -3.19 -12.29 -7.22
CA VAL A 107 -2.68 -12.99 -8.41
C VAL A 107 -3.22 -14.41 -8.47
N LYS A 108 -3.40 -14.93 -9.69
CA LYS A 108 -3.87 -16.29 -9.91
C LYS A 108 -2.79 -17.28 -9.50
N VAL A 109 -3.21 -18.34 -8.80
CA VAL A 109 -2.31 -19.44 -8.45
C VAL A 109 -1.79 -20.11 -9.73
N GLY A 110 -0.47 -20.19 -9.86
CA GLY A 110 0.20 -20.77 -11.03
C GLY A 110 0.50 -19.77 -12.16
N ASP A 111 -0.03 -18.54 -12.10
CA ASP A 111 0.31 -17.47 -13.05
C ASP A 111 0.22 -16.08 -12.38
N GLU A 112 1.36 -15.58 -11.89
CA GLU A 112 1.42 -14.31 -11.17
C GLU A 112 1.15 -13.07 -12.01
N LYS A 113 1.12 -13.22 -13.35
CA LYS A 113 0.84 -12.13 -14.29
C LYS A 113 -0.65 -11.98 -14.56
N VAL A 114 -1.48 -12.88 -14.04
CA VAL A 114 -2.93 -12.87 -14.21
C VAL A 114 -3.58 -12.54 -12.87
N ALA A 115 -4.48 -11.56 -12.87
CA ALA A 115 -5.28 -11.27 -11.68
C ALA A 115 -6.37 -12.33 -11.50
N ASP A 116 -6.64 -12.68 -10.24
CA ASP A 116 -7.67 -13.64 -9.86
C ASP A 116 -8.96 -12.91 -9.48
N TYR A 117 -8.97 -12.25 -8.32
CA TYR A 117 -10.09 -11.45 -7.84
C TYR A 117 -9.62 -10.20 -7.09
N LEU A 118 -10.53 -9.22 -6.98
CA LEU A 118 -10.27 -7.94 -6.33
C LEU A 118 -9.98 -8.17 -4.84
N PHE A 119 -8.88 -7.60 -4.35
CA PHE A 119 -8.67 -7.48 -2.92
C PHE A 119 -9.42 -6.24 -2.42
N HIS A 120 -9.01 -5.05 -2.85
CA HIS A 120 -9.68 -3.79 -2.51
C HIS A 120 -9.35 -2.70 -3.53
N GLY A 121 -10.22 -1.69 -3.63
CA GLY A 121 -9.83 -0.41 -4.22
C GLY A 121 -9.26 0.53 -3.17
N MET A 122 -8.41 1.45 -3.63
CA MET A 122 -7.84 2.50 -2.81
C MET A 122 -8.73 3.73 -2.88
N GLU A 123 -9.12 4.23 -1.71
CA GLU A 123 -9.73 5.53 -1.51
C GLU A 123 -8.64 6.48 -1.03
N PHE A 124 -8.34 7.54 -1.80
CA PHE A 124 -7.28 8.49 -1.48
C PHE A 124 -7.81 9.69 -0.70
N HIS A 125 -7.00 10.18 0.23
CA HIS A 125 -7.29 11.33 1.07
C HIS A 125 -6.10 12.30 0.97
N THR A 126 -6.41 13.57 0.68
CA THR A 126 -5.44 14.65 0.76
C THR A 126 -5.72 15.42 2.04
N ASP A 127 -5.03 15.07 3.12
CA ASP A 127 -5.08 15.90 4.32
C ASP A 127 -4.27 17.18 4.05
N THR A 128 -4.94 18.25 3.64
CA THR A 128 -4.37 19.60 3.70
C THR A 128 -4.33 20.04 5.16
N SER A 129 -3.35 19.55 5.92
CA SER A 129 -2.97 20.19 7.17
C SER A 129 -1.46 20.18 7.31
N ASP A 130 -0.92 21.40 7.39
CA ASP A 130 0.50 21.69 7.51
C ASP A 130 1.14 20.95 8.69
N THR A 131 2.34 20.42 8.43
CA THR A 131 3.29 19.93 9.42
C THR A 131 3.31 20.77 10.70
N SER A 132 3.03 20.19 11.87
CA SER A 132 3.90 20.31 13.05
C SER A 132 3.35 19.60 14.29
N THR A 133 4.30 18.99 15.01
CA THR A 133 4.28 18.73 16.46
C THR A 133 3.90 17.31 16.89
N SER A 134 4.97 16.57 17.21
CA SER A 134 5.03 15.59 18.28
C SER A 134 4.10 15.93 19.45
N GLY A 135 3.11 15.09 19.69
CA GLY A 135 2.31 15.14 20.90
C GLY A 135 1.73 13.76 21.15
N GLU A 136 2.28 13.07 22.15
CA GLU A 136 1.54 12.04 22.88
C GLU A 136 0.26 12.71 23.38
N GLY A 137 -0.85 12.36 22.76
CA GLY A 137 -2.17 12.89 23.08
C GLY A 137 -3.13 11.74 23.04
N GLU A 138 -3.42 11.20 24.23
CA GLU A 138 -4.59 10.38 24.51
C GLU A 138 -5.82 11.23 24.17
N GLY A 139 -6.33 11.04 22.96
CA GLY A 139 -7.60 11.58 22.51
C GLY A 139 -8.57 10.44 22.39
N GLU A 140 -9.43 10.29 23.39
CA GLU A 140 -10.68 9.53 23.32
C GLU A 140 -11.59 10.20 22.28
N GLY A 141 -11.32 9.93 21.01
CA GLY A 141 -12.27 10.11 19.92
C GLY A 141 -12.84 8.74 19.60
N GLU A 142 -14.16 8.63 19.52
CA GLU A 142 -14.88 7.40 19.14
C GLU A 142 -14.13 6.70 18.01
N GLU A 143 -13.52 5.55 18.32
CA GLU A 143 -12.79 4.74 17.36
C GLU A 143 -13.79 4.34 16.29
N ASP A 144 -13.72 5.00 15.14
CA ASP A 144 -14.42 4.54 13.96
C ASP A 144 -13.72 3.24 13.56
N ASP A 145 -14.17 2.13 14.17
CA ASP A 145 -13.68 0.75 14.05
C ASP A 145 -13.59 0.29 12.58
N GLU A 146 -14.07 1.11 11.65
CA GLU A 146 -14.07 0.95 10.21
C GLU A 146 -12.70 1.15 9.54
N TYR A 147 -11.75 1.86 10.14
CA TYR A 147 -10.48 2.18 9.46
C TYR A 147 -9.25 2.07 10.36
N VAL A 148 -8.09 1.97 9.71
CA VAL A 148 -6.78 1.97 10.38
C VAL A 148 -5.95 3.12 9.85
N SER A 149 -5.21 3.79 10.72
CA SER A 149 -4.35 4.91 10.31
C SER A 149 -3.14 4.41 9.51
N ALA A 150 -2.80 5.16 8.46
CA ALA A 150 -1.59 4.91 7.70
C ALA A 150 -0.35 5.24 8.53
N PRO A 151 0.71 4.41 8.48
CA PRO A 151 1.98 4.73 9.10
C PRO A 151 2.65 5.88 8.34
N VAL A 152 3.41 6.73 9.03
CA VAL A 152 4.19 7.79 8.38
C VAL A 152 5.30 7.15 7.53
N PRO A 153 5.39 7.44 6.22
CA PRO A 153 6.47 6.93 5.39
C PRO A 153 7.82 7.48 5.85
N PRO A 154 8.92 6.70 5.72
CA PRO A 154 10.25 7.15 6.08
C PRO A 154 10.58 8.51 5.47
N ALA A 155 11.38 9.33 6.16
CA ALA A 155 11.81 10.60 5.59
C ALA A 155 12.68 10.36 4.34
N ALA A 156 12.50 11.22 3.34
CA ALA A 156 13.32 11.26 2.14
C ALA A 156 13.85 12.69 1.95
N GLY A 157 14.95 12.85 1.21
CA GLY A 157 15.50 14.17 0.92
C GLY A 157 14.57 15.01 0.03
N GLY A 158 14.62 16.32 0.19
CA GLY A 158 13.85 17.29 -0.60
C GLY A 158 12.52 17.71 0.04
N GLU A 159 11.83 18.64 -0.61
CA GLU A 159 10.50 19.08 -0.19
C GLU A 159 9.47 18.02 -0.61
N THR A 160 8.75 17.45 0.35
CA THR A 160 7.81 16.34 0.12
C THR A 160 6.46 16.60 0.76
N VAL A 161 5.43 15.93 0.24
CA VAL A 161 4.10 15.82 0.86
C VAL A 161 3.74 14.35 1.03
N VAL A 162 2.86 14.04 1.98
CA VAL A 162 2.35 12.68 2.19
C VAL A 162 0.92 12.61 1.70
N VAL A 163 0.63 11.56 0.94
CA VAL A 163 -0.68 11.26 0.39
C VAL A 163 -1.10 9.92 0.96
N THR A 164 -2.26 9.87 1.61
CA THR A 164 -2.77 8.65 2.24
C THR A 164 -3.85 8.02 1.39
N ALA A 165 -3.97 6.71 1.49
CA ALA A 165 -5.10 5.98 0.93
C ALA A 165 -5.48 4.82 1.83
N ARG A 166 -6.70 4.32 1.71
CA ARG A 166 -7.17 3.17 2.48
C ARG A 166 -8.03 2.25 1.62
N GLY A 167 -8.18 1.01 2.06
CA GLY A 167 -9.05 0.04 1.41
C GLY A 167 -9.30 -1.16 2.32
N ASN A 168 -10.53 -1.66 2.32
CA ASN A 168 -10.97 -2.75 3.17
C ASN A 168 -11.42 -3.96 2.34
N HIS A 169 -11.26 -5.16 2.90
CA HIS A 169 -11.69 -6.41 2.29
C HIS A 169 -12.19 -7.38 3.37
N LEU A 170 -13.46 -7.79 3.31
CA LEU A 170 -13.96 -8.86 4.15
C LEU A 170 -13.64 -10.20 3.49
N CYS A 171 -12.73 -10.97 4.08
CA CYS A 171 -12.44 -12.33 3.63
C CYS A 171 -13.11 -13.31 4.57
N ILE A 172 -14.26 -13.85 4.15
CA ILE A 172 -15.09 -14.78 4.92
C ILE A 172 -15.52 -14.16 6.26
N ASN A 173 -14.75 -14.35 7.32
CA ASN A 173 -15.01 -13.86 8.68
C ASN A 173 -13.91 -12.93 9.21
N ASP A 174 -12.90 -12.65 8.41
CA ASP A 174 -11.75 -11.84 8.79
C ASP A 174 -11.82 -10.49 8.05
N MET A 175 -11.89 -9.40 8.81
CA MET A 175 -11.84 -8.05 8.23
C MET A 175 -10.39 -7.64 8.01
N TYR A 176 -10.02 -7.44 6.74
CA TYR A 176 -8.74 -6.88 6.35
C TYR A 176 -8.91 -5.38 6.14
N ARG A 177 -8.30 -4.59 7.03
CA ARG A 177 -8.20 -3.14 6.88
C ARG A 177 -6.80 -2.79 6.44
N THR A 178 -6.68 -1.99 5.39
CA THR A 178 -5.39 -1.57 4.88
C THR A 178 -5.34 -0.06 4.73
N ALA A 179 -4.22 0.51 5.16
CA ALA A 179 -3.87 1.89 4.91
C ALA A 179 -2.52 1.99 4.22
N TYR A 180 -2.38 3.00 3.37
CA TYR A 180 -1.21 3.33 2.60
C TYR A 180 -0.85 4.79 2.85
N ALA A 181 0.44 5.09 2.84
CA ALA A 181 0.94 6.44 2.78
C ALA A 181 2.09 6.50 1.78
N PHE A 182 2.00 7.45 0.85
CA PHE A 182 3.01 7.70 -0.18
C PHE A 182 3.63 9.06 0.09
N ARG A 183 4.94 9.09 0.35
CA ARG A 183 5.69 10.35 0.36
C ARG A 183 6.13 10.65 -1.07
N VAL A 184 5.73 11.80 -1.55
CA VAL A 184 6.01 12.25 -2.92
C VAL A 184 6.78 13.56 -2.91
N LEU A 185 7.64 13.77 -3.92
CA LEU A 185 8.26 15.07 -4.13
C LEU A 185 7.19 16.14 -4.44
N LYS A 186 7.37 17.34 -3.89
CA LYS A 186 6.50 18.48 -4.20
C LYS A 186 6.87 19.06 -5.57
N GLY A 187 5.88 19.29 -6.42
CA GLY A 187 6.01 19.93 -7.72
C GLY A 187 4.67 20.55 -8.17
N ASP A 188 4.43 20.73 -9.47
CA ASP A 188 3.16 21.22 -10.03
C ASP A 188 2.00 20.18 -9.92
N GLY A 189 2.05 19.33 -8.89
CA GLY A 189 1.18 18.18 -8.63
C GLY A 189 1.80 17.24 -7.58
N ILE A 190 1.27 16.03 -7.47
CA ILE A 190 1.91 14.93 -6.71
C ILE A 190 3.05 14.37 -7.55
N GLY A 191 4.28 14.56 -7.05
CA GLY A 191 5.50 14.13 -7.73
C GLY A 191 5.79 12.63 -7.62
N GLU A 192 7.05 12.28 -7.88
CA GLU A 192 7.59 10.92 -7.79
C GLU A 192 7.48 10.39 -6.35
N VAL A 193 7.07 9.13 -6.18
CA VAL A 193 7.08 8.47 -4.87
C VAL A 193 8.54 8.22 -4.47
N VAL A 194 8.97 8.77 -3.33
CA VAL A 194 10.35 8.64 -2.82
C VAL A 194 10.47 7.68 -1.64
N SER A 195 9.36 7.43 -0.96
CA SER A 195 9.20 6.38 0.04
C SER A 195 7.71 6.14 0.24
N TRP A 196 7.34 4.96 0.71
CA TRP A 196 5.94 4.70 1.06
C TRP A 196 5.87 3.72 2.22
N ALA A 197 4.69 3.58 2.78
CA ALA A 197 4.42 2.65 3.85
C ALA A 197 3.00 2.10 3.73
N SER A 198 2.79 0.89 4.25
CA SER A 198 1.46 0.31 4.36
C SER A 198 1.26 -0.32 5.73
N ARG A 199 0.01 -0.33 6.21
CA ARG A 199 -0.39 -1.08 7.39
C ARG A 199 -1.57 -1.95 7.04
N HIS A 200 -1.50 -3.23 7.40
CA HIS A 200 -2.57 -4.18 7.24
C HIS A 200 -2.95 -4.71 8.62
N VAL A 201 -4.18 -4.48 9.03
CA VAL A 201 -4.74 -5.04 10.26
C VAL A 201 -5.79 -6.06 9.87
N VAL A 202 -5.68 -7.26 10.46
CA VAL A 202 -6.63 -8.34 10.28
C VAL A 202 -7.21 -8.67 11.63
N LYS A 203 -8.52 -8.49 11.78
CA LYS A 203 -9.28 -8.88 12.97
C LYS A 203 -10.35 -9.89 12.57
N GLY A 204 -10.38 -11.01 13.27
CA GLY A 204 -11.38 -12.06 13.12
C GLY A 204 -11.27 -13.09 14.23
N PRO A 205 -12.18 -14.10 14.27
CA PRO A 205 -12.28 -15.04 15.40
C PRO A 205 -11.00 -15.83 15.69
N LYS A 206 -10.11 -15.98 14.71
CA LYS A 206 -8.84 -16.73 14.81
C LYS A 206 -7.62 -15.92 14.38
N LYS A 207 -7.80 -14.66 14.00
CA LYS A 207 -6.73 -13.81 13.48
C LYS A 207 -6.77 -12.46 14.17
N ASP A 208 -5.62 -12.10 14.71
CA ASP A 208 -5.35 -10.76 15.20
C ASP A 208 -3.92 -10.44 14.82
N GLN A 209 -3.76 -9.77 13.67
CA GLN A 209 -2.47 -9.46 13.09
C GLN A 209 -2.42 -7.98 12.70
N ASP A 210 -1.30 -7.34 12.99
CA ASP A 210 -0.95 -5.99 12.58
C ASP A 210 0.42 -6.03 11.87
N ILE A 211 0.40 -5.70 10.59
CA ILE A 211 1.55 -5.78 9.69
C ILE A 211 1.83 -4.38 9.18
N VAL A 212 2.97 -3.82 9.55
CA VAL A 212 3.42 -2.51 9.05
C VAL A 212 4.60 -2.72 8.11
N ASN A 213 4.55 -2.14 6.93
CA ASN A 213 5.61 -2.18 5.94
C ASN A 213 6.12 -0.78 5.66
N TYR A 214 7.44 -0.63 5.60
CA TYR A 214 8.13 0.59 5.23
C TYR A 214 9.01 0.33 4.02
N TYR A 215 8.91 1.20 3.02
CA TYR A 215 9.62 1.08 1.75
C TYR A 215 10.47 2.30 1.52
N THR A 216 11.77 2.09 1.34
CA THR A 216 12.75 3.13 1.02
C THR A 216 13.49 2.77 -0.26
N LEU A 217 14.18 3.76 -0.82
CA LEU A 217 15.22 3.55 -1.82
C LEU A 217 16.47 2.93 -1.20
#